data_AF-A0A7S2A5U1-F1
#
_entry.id   AF-A0A7S2A5U1-F1
#
_cell.length_a   1.000
_cell.length_b   1.000
_cell.length_c   1.000
_cell.angle_alpha   90.00
_cell.angle_beta   90.00
_cell.angle_gamma   90.00
#
_symmetry.space_group_name_H-M   'P 1'
#
loop_
_entity.id
_entity.type
_entity.pdbx_description
1 polymer ?
#
loop_
_entity_poly.entity_id
_entity_poly.type
_entity_poly.pdbx_seq_one_letter_code
_entity_poly.pdbx_strand_id
1 'polypeptide(L)'
;EWVSYIVVESGRYILEGDIVVEAGIASTTIIHRGGQPFSGHPVQFQGGFSSTPAVLHSLVTHNNNDFMASMITNVGTSGFSVAMEAAGSGKNSASEDAGWIAFSPKTGSTSSTSFVIGIGNDGTNDGVTNSPHVIDLTGNFNGAPDVVVSVYNPRGWDGSWARGAGIWTMNKQTVYAEEDQVSDNERGHLDELFAWAAFLAETDLVATA
;
A
#
# COMPACT_ATOMS: atom_id res chain seq x y z
N GLU A 1 -18.37 5.22 -9.13
CA GLU A 1 -17.09 5.01 -8.44
C GLU A 1 -17.11 3.60 -7.87
N TRP A 2 -15.97 2.91 -7.90
CA TRP A 2 -15.80 1.55 -7.39
C TRP A 2 -14.66 1.55 -6.37
N VAL A 3 -14.80 0.77 -5.30
CA VAL A 3 -13.78 0.64 -4.26
C VAL A 3 -13.58 -0.86 -3.99
N SER A 4 -12.35 -1.33 -4.19
CA SER A 4 -11.93 -2.65 -3.72
C SER A 4 -11.38 -2.52 -2.30
N TYR A 5 -11.67 -3.51 -1.46
CA TYR A 5 -11.17 -3.57 -0.09
C TYR A 5 -10.70 -4.99 0.22
N ILE A 6 -9.84 -5.11 1.22
CA ILE A 6 -9.36 -6.38 1.74
C ILE A 6 -9.43 -6.35 3.26
N VAL A 7 -9.81 -7.47 3.86
CA VAL A 7 -9.86 -7.64 5.32
C VAL A 7 -9.11 -8.93 5.65
N VAL A 8 -8.23 -8.84 6.65
CA VAL A 8 -7.49 -9.98 7.18
C VAL A 8 -7.54 -9.89 8.69
N GLU A 9 -7.85 -10.99 9.36
CA GLU A 9 -7.77 -11.05 10.82
C GLU A 9 -6.32 -10.82 11.28
N SER A 10 -6.12 -10.12 12.41
CA SER A 10 -4.77 -9.91 12.95
C SER A 10 -4.09 -11.24 13.23
N GLY A 11 -2.82 -11.38 12.88
CA GLY A 11 -2.06 -12.61 13.02
C GLY A 11 -1.26 -12.96 11.78
N ARG A 12 -0.62 -14.13 11.81
CA ARG A 12 0.22 -14.66 10.74
C ARG A 12 -0.35 -15.97 10.21
N TYR A 13 -0.50 -16.06 8.90
CA TYR A 13 -1.15 -17.18 8.22
C TYR A 13 -0.36 -17.60 6.97
N ILE A 14 -0.62 -18.83 6.53
CA ILE A 14 -0.23 -19.32 5.21
C ILE A 14 -1.54 -19.57 4.45
N LEU A 15 -1.79 -18.79 3.41
CA LEU A 15 -2.96 -18.95 2.54
C LEU A 15 -2.71 -20.01 1.46
N GLU A 16 -3.77 -20.46 0.79
CA GLU A 16 -3.65 -21.35 -0.37
C GLU A 16 -2.67 -20.77 -1.40
N GLY A 17 -1.84 -21.63 -2.00
CA GLY A 17 -0.76 -21.18 -2.87
C GLY A 17 0.49 -20.70 -2.12
N ASP A 18 0.68 -21.11 -0.86
CA ASP A 18 1.83 -20.82 0.01
C ASP A 18 2.14 -19.32 0.13
N ILE A 19 1.09 -18.49 0.21
CA ILE A 19 1.24 -17.05 0.42
C ILE A 19 1.34 -16.84 1.94
N VAL A 20 2.49 -16.37 2.41
CA VAL A 20 2.62 -15.93 3.80
C VAL A 20 1.98 -14.57 3.91
N VAL A 21 1.02 -14.42 4.83
CA VAL A 21 0.40 -13.15 5.17
C VAL A 21 0.55 -12.89 6.66
N GLU A 22 0.82 -11.65 7.02
CA GLU A 22 0.74 -11.18 8.39
C GLU A 22 -0.03 -9.86 8.42
N ALA A 23 -0.97 -9.71 9.33
CA ALA A 23 -1.78 -8.52 9.48
C ALA A 23 -1.83 -8.04 10.92
N GLY A 24 -2.04 -6.74 11.11
CA GLY A 24 -2.15 -6.14 12.44
C GLY A 24 -2.58 -4.69 12.40
N ILE A 25 -2.56 -4.08 13.58
CA ILE A 25 -2.84 -2.66 13.80
C ILE A 25 -1.63 -2.05 14.50
N ALA A 26 -1.19 -0.88 14.06
CA ALA A 26 -0.14 -0.12 14.71
C ALA A 26 -0.58 1.33 14.92
N SER A 27 -0.41 1.83 16.14
CA SER A 27 -0.72 3.22 16.48
C SER A 27 0.50 4.11 16.23
N THR A 28 0.28 5.33 15.76
CA THR A 28 1.35 6.31 15.57
C THR A 28 0.87 7.73 15.81
N THR A 29 1.74 8.57 16.36
CA THR A 29 1.59 10.03 16.42
C THR A 29 2.56 10.74 15.48
N ILE A 30 3.34 9.98 14.71
CA ILE A 30 4.38 10.52 13.83
C ILE A 30 3.71 10.98 12.55
N ILE A 31 4.01 12.22 12.17
CA ILE A 31 3.47 12.87 10.99
C ILE A 31 4.62 13.29 10.11
N HIS A 32 4.51 12.94 8.84
CA HIS A 32 5.28 13.51 7.76
C HIS A 32 4.54 14.73 7.18
N ARG A 33 5.33 15.74 6.84
CA ARG A 33 4.91 16.96 6.14
C ARG A 33 5.94 17.21 5.05
N GLY A 34 5.51 17.69 3.89
CA GLY A 34 6.40 18.01 2.76
C GLY A 34 7.65 18.79 3.18
N GLY A 35 8.78 18.47 2.53
CA GLY A 35 10.08 19.03 2.84
C GLY A 35 10.76 18.48 4.11
N GLN A 36 10.28 17.38 4.69
CA GLN A 36 10.92 16.71 5.84
C GLN A 36 11.42 15.31 5.46
N PRO A 37 12.37 14.73 6.22
CA PRO A 37 12.73 13.33 6.01
C PRO A 37 11.60 12.40 6.48
N PHE A 38 11.37 11.33 5.72
CA PHE A 38 10.45 10.27 6.12
C PHE A 38 10.92 9.57 7.40
N SER A 39 9.99 9.40 8.35
CA SER A 39 10.20 8.67 9.60
C SER A 39 8.91 8.00 10.05
N GLY A 40 8.98 7.04 10.97
CA GLY A 40 7.79 6.35 11.47
C GLY A 40 8.05 5.52 12.73
N HIS A 41 6.97 5.01 13.30
CA HIS A 41 6.97 4.14 14.46
C HIS A 41 7.31 2.71 14.01
N PRO A 42 8.35 2.06 14.57
CA PRO A 42 8.75 0.74 14.12
C PRO A 42 7.70 -0.32 14.46
N VAL A 43 7.36 -1.14 13.47
CA VAL A 43 6.50 -2.32 13.59
C VAL A 43 7.34 -3.55 13.26
N GLN A 44 7.33 -4.55 14.13
CA GLN A 44 8.03 -5.81 13.91
C GLN A 44 7.02 -6.89 13.50
N PHE A 45 7.40 -7.72 12.53
CA PHE A 45 6.63 -8.91 12.20
C PHE A 45 6.80 -9.97 13.29
N GLN A 46 5.74 -10.76 13.56
CA GLN A 46 5.77 -11.92 14.45
C GLN A 46 6.77 -12.97 13.96
N GLY A 47 6.94 -13.09 12.64
CA GLY A 47 8.03 -13.84 12.03
C GLY A 47 8.52 -13.19 10.74
N GLY A 48 9.84 -13.18 10.55
CA GLY A 48 10.44 -12.59 9.35
C GLY A 48 9.97 -13.26 8.06
N PHE A 49 9.87 -12.48 6.99
CA PHE A 49 9.64 -12.95 5.63
C PHE A 49 10.97 -13.38 4.98
N SER A 50 10.90 -14.33 4.04
CA SER A 50 12.09 -14.79 3.27
C SER A 50 12.63 -13.74 2.30
N SER A 51 11.77 -12.81 1.89
CA SER A 51 12.08 -11.65 1.06
C SER A 51 11.25 -10.48 1.55
N THR A 52 11.61 -9.26 1.15
CA THR A 52 10.87 -8.05 1.54
C THR A 52 9.38 -8.20 1.15
N PRO A 53 8.43 -8.04 2.09
CA PRO A 53 7.00 -8.23 1.85
C PRO A 53 6.34 -7.03 1.17
N ALA A 54 5.26 -7.28 0.43
CA ALA A 54 4.35 -6.22 -0.01
C ALA A 54 3.48 -5.82 1.18
N VAL A 55 3.54 -4.56 1.59
CA VAL A 55 2.79 -4.06 2.76
C VAL A 55 1.73 -3.08 2.30
N LEU A 56 0.47 -3.46 2.48
CA LEU A 56 -0.70 -2.61 2.31
C LEU A 56 -1.06 -1.97 3.65
N HIS A 57 -1.55 -0.73 3.61
CA HIS A 57 -1.90 0.00 4.83
C HIS A 57 -2.99 1.05 4.60
N SER A 58 -3.77 1.31 5.65
CA SER A 58 -4.76 2.39 5.70
C SER A 58 -4.95 2.84 7.14
N LEU A 59 -5.30 4.11 7.35
CA LEU A 59 -5.82 4.54 8.66
C LEU A 59 -7.17 3.87 8.91
N VAL A 60 -7.40 3.43 10.14
CA VAL A 60 -8.64 2.79 10.60
C VAL A 60 -9.31 3.56 11.75
N THR A 61 -8.76 4.72 12.10
CA THR A 61 -9.35 5.72 13.00
C THR A 61 -9.31 7.11 12.36
N HIS A 62 -10.02 8.07 12.96
CA HIS A 62 -10.05 9.46 12.53
C HIS A 62 -10.07 10.38 13.78
N ASN A 63 -8.92 10.46 14.43
CA ASN A 63 -8.66 11.25 15.63
C ASN A 63 -8.04 12.62 15.32
N ASN A 64 -7.49 12.81 14.12
CA ASN A 64 -7.07 14.10 13.60
C ASN A 64 -8.24 14.77 12.87
N ASN A 65 -8.42 16.08 13.09
CA ASN A 65 -9.44 16.86 12.39
C ASN A 65 -8.98 17.38 11.01
N ASP A 66 -7.71 17.13 10.68
CA ASP A 66 -7.10 17.46 9.39
C ASP A 66 -7.01 16.18 8.54
N PHE A 67 -6.82 16.32 7.22
CA PHE A 67 -6.56 15.16 6.37
C PHE A 67 -5.28 14.44 6.81
N MET A 68 -5.37 13.12 6.91
CA MET A 68 -4.24 12.23 7.13
C MET A 68 -4.40 11.01 6.22
N ALA A 69 -3.33 10.65 5.52
CA ALA A 69 -3.18 9.34 4.90
C ALA A 69 -2.19 8.51 5.73
N SER A 70 -2.31 7.18 5.72
CA SER A 70 -1.28 6.32 6.31
C SER A 70 -0.03 6.31 5.42
N MET A 71 1.15 6.22 6.01
CA MET A 71 2.43 6.11 5.33
C MET A 71 3.28 5.02 5.98
N ILE A 72 4.03 4.26 5.17
CA ILE A 72 5.05 3.34 5.68
C ILE A 72 6.44 3.63 5.11
N THR A 73 7.47 3.35 5.90
CA THR A 73 8.88 3.46 5.49
C THR A 73 9.71 2.32 6.10
N ASN A 74 10.99 2.23 5.76
CA ASN A 74 11.94 1.23 6.25
C ASN A 74 11.44 -0.22 6.15
N VAL A 75 10.66 -0.55 5.12
CA VAL A 75 10.15 -1.91 4.97
C VAL A 75 11.28 -2.88 4.63
N GLY A 76 11.45 -3.90 5.48
CA GLY A 76 12.40 -4.98 5.31
C GLY A 76 11.78 -6.33 5.68
N THR A 77 12.59 -7.38 5.74
CA THR A 77 12.11 -8.75 6.02
C THR A 77 11.61 -8.95 7.45
N SER A 78 12.02 -8.11 8.40
CA SER A 78 11.67 -8.24 9.83
C SER A 78 10.62 -7.24 10.31
N GLY A 79 10.28 -6.23 9.49
CA GLY A 79 9.34 -5.19 9.90
C GLY A 79 9.37 -3.99 8.97
N PHE A 80 8.72 -2.93 9.41
CA PHE A 80 8.63 -1.63 8.73
C PHE A 80 8.44 -0.53 9.77
N SER A 81 8.18 0.70 9.33
CA SER A 81 7.82 1.82 10.19
C SER A 81 6.55 2.48 9.67
N VAL A 82 5.64 2.89 10.56
CA VAL A 82 4.34 3.50 10.20
C VAL A 82 4.23 4.95 10.70
N ALA A 83 3.66 5.81 9.88
CA ALA A 83 3.41 7.22 10.15
C ALA A 83 2.14 7.68 9.42
N MET A 84 1.82 8.96 9.56
CA MET A 84 0.77 9.64 8.80
C MET A 84 1.37 10.66 7.83
N GLU A 85 0.86 10.72 6.61
CA GLU A 85 1.10 11.79 5.65
C GLU A 85 0.01 12.86 5.80
N ALA A 86 0.43 14.09 6.07
CA ALA A 86 -0.47 15.21 6.37
C ALA A 86 -0.87 16.05 5.14
N ALA A 87 -0.36 15.74 3.95
CA ALA A 87 -0.65 16.44 2.71
C ALA A 87 -0.45 17.96 2.85
N GLY A 88 0.64 18.37 3.51
CA GLY A 88 0.93 19.78 3.83
C GLY A 88 -0.05 20.49 4.79
N SER A 89 -1.18 19.85 5.13
CA SER A 89 -2.33 20.46 5.81
C SER A 89 -2.40 20.12 7.31
N GLY A 90 -1.98 18.91 7.69
CA GLY A 90 -2.13 18.37 9.03
C GLY A 90 -1.23 19.05 10.07
N LYS A 91 -1.85 19.71 11.06
CA LYS A 91 -1.15 20.42 12.14
C LYS A 91 -1.15 19.67 13.46
N ASN A 92 -2.13 18.81 13.66
CA ASN A 92 -2.34 18.01 14.87
C ASN A 92 -1.61 16.68 14.77
N SER A 93 -1.15 16.14 15.89
CA SER A 93 -0.47 14.84 15.98
C SER A 93 -1.20 13.86 16.90
N ALA A 94 -2.53 13.87 16.83
CA ALA A 94 -3.32 12.89 17.57
C ALA A 94 -2.97 11.49 17.10
N SER A 95 -2.94 10.52 18.02
CA SER A 95 -2.63 9.14 17.68
C SER A 95 -3.70 8.59 16.74
N GLU A 96 -3.29 8.03 15.62
CA GLU A 96 -4.16 7.21 14.75
C GLU A 96 -3.69 5.77 14.76
N ASP A 97 -4.64 4.87 14.54
CA ASP A 97 -4.37 3.47 14.25
C ASP A 97 -4.31 3.27 12.73
N ALA A 98 -3.24 2.64 12.27
CA ALA A 98 -3.10 2.15 10.92
C ALA A 98 -3.25 0.62 10.90
N GLY A 99 -4.22 0.14 10.15
CA GLY A 99 -4.30 -1.27 9.77
C GLY A 99 -3.26 -1.56 8.70
N TRP A 100 -2.58 -2.70 8.81
CA TRP A 100 -1.57 -3.12 7.85
C TRP A 100 -1.69 -4.61 7.53
N ILE A 101 -1.36 -4.96 6.29
CA ILE A 101 -1.32 -6.34 5.80
C ILE A 101 -0.04 -6.51 4.99
N ALA A 102 0.83 -7.41 5.43
CA ALA A 102 2.07 -7.78 4.78
C ALA A 102 1.93 -9.14 4.10
N PHE A 103 2.22 -9.20 2.79
CA PHE A 103 2.21 -10.44 2.01
C PHE A 103 3.60 -10.77 1.48
N SER A 104 3.93 -12.07 1.43
CA SER A 104 5.05 -12.53 0.60
C SER A 104 4.73 -12.28 -0.89
N PRO A 105 5.56 -11.54 -1.65
CA PRO A 105 5.31 -11.29 -3.06
C PRO A 105 5.25 -12.60 -3.84
N LYS A 106 4.19 -12.77 -4.64
CA LYS A 106 3.95 -13.98 -5.41
C LYS A 106 2.87 -13.75 -6.46
N THR A 107 3.04 -14.39 -7.62
CA THR A 107 2.00 -14.52 -8.64
C THR A 107 1.66 -15.99 -8.78
N GLY A 108 0.38 -16.31 -8.90
CA GLY A 108 -0.05 -17.68 -9.09
C GLY A 108 -1.56 -17.83 -9.21
N SER A 109 -1.97 -19.09 -9.18
CA SER A 109 -3.36 -19.50 -9.14
C SER A 109 -3.48 -20.73 -8.26
N THR A 110 -4.58 -20.81 -7.55
CA THR A 110 -4.99 -21.96 -6.76
C THR A 110 -6.24 -22.58 -7.39
N SER A 111 -6.87 -23.53 -6.70
CA SER A 111 -8.16 -24.06 -7.13
C SER A 111 -9.30 -23.04 -6.99
N SER A 112 -9.13 -22.05 -6.11
CA SER A 112 -10.16 -21.09 -5.71
C SER A 112 -9.93 -19.67 -6.25
N THR A 113 -8.68 -19.27 -6.52
CA THR A 113 -8.38 -17.89 -6.93
C THR A 113 -7.12 -17.76 -7.80
N SER A 114 -7.03 -16.67 -8.56
CA SER A 114 -5.79 -16.18 -9.19
C SER A 114 -5.31 -14.96 -8.40
N PHE A 115 -4.00 -14.79 -8.27
CA PHE A 115 -3.45 -13.67 -7.50
C PHE A 115 -2.15 -13.12 -8.07
N VAL A 116 -1.94 -11.82 -7.85
CA VAL A 116 -0.70 -11.10 -8.13
C VAL A 116 -0.40 -10.19 -6.95
N ILE A 117 0.67 -10.49 -6.23
CA ILE A 117 1.14 -9.72 -5.08
C ILE A 117 2.55 -9.26 -5.39
N GLY A 118 2.78 -7.96 -5.32
CA GLY A 118 4.04 -7.40 -5.75
C GLY A 118 4.37 -6.06 -5.14
N ILE A 119 5.60 -5.66 -5.42
CA ILE A 119 6.19 -4.36 -5.09
C ILE A 119 6.95 -3.92 -6.33
N GLY A 120 6.81 -2.66 -6.72
CA GLY A 120 7.40 -2.20 -7.97
C GLY A 120 7.25 -0.71 -8.19
N ASN A 121 8.18 -0.23 -8.99
CA ASN A 121 8.25 1.09 -9.58
C ASN A 121 8.59 0.86 -11.06
N ASP A 122 8.39 1.83 -11.94
CA ASP A 122 8.62 1.64 -13.38
C ASP A 122 9.77 2.50 -13.94
N GLY A 123 10.45 3.24 -13.07
CA GLY A 123 11.57 4.11 -13.42
C GLY A 123 11.12 5.46 -13.96
N THR A 124 9.83 5.76 -13.93
CA THR A 124 9.27 7.05 -14.36
C THR A 124 8.60 7.77 -13.21
N ASN A 125 8.58 9.09 -13.26
CA ASN A 125 7.92 9.89 -12.23
C ASN A 125 6.43 9.59 -12.22
N ASP A 126 5.86 9.28 -11.06
CA ASP A 126 4.48 8.79 -10.92
C ASP A 126 3.49 9.87 -10.44
N GLY A 127 3.90 11.13 -10.49
CA GLY A 127 3.04 12.27 -10.20
C GLY A 127 1.84 12.34 -11.14
N VAL A 128 0.76 12.99 -10.71
CA VAL A 128 -0.51 13.04 -11.48
C VAL A 128 -0.37 13.81 -12.80
N THR A 129 0.64 14.68 -12.89
CA THR A 129 1.02 15.39 -14.12
C THR A 129 1.96 14.61 -15.02
N ASN A 130 2.34 13.38 -14.63
CA ASN A 130 3.28 12.52 -15.34
C ASN A 130 2.58 11.26 -15.91
N SER A 131 3.39 10.31 -16.39
CA SER A 131 2.89 8.98 -16.77
C SER A 131 2.53 8.21 -15.49
N PRO A 132 1.39 7.51 -15.45
CA PRO A 132 1.06 6.70 -14.28
C PRO A 132 1.90 5.43 -14.23
N HIS A 133 2.18 4.98 -13.00
CA HIS A 133 2.74 3.66 -12.75
C HIS A 133 1.83 2.58 -13.33
N VAL A 134 2.43 1.62 -14.05
CA VAL A 134 1.73 0.48 -14.62
C VAL A 134 1.97 -0.78 -13.78
N ILE A 135 0.90 -1.28 -13.15
CA ILE A 135 0.89 -2.58 -12.49
C ILE A 135 0.43 -3.64 -13.50
N ASP A 136 1.35 -4.51 -13.90
CA ASP A 136 1.05 -5.64 -14.78
C ASP A 136 0.45 -6.81 -13.97
N LEU A 137 -0.83 -7.05 -14.20
CA LEU A 137 -1.59 -8.12 -13.54
C LEU A 137 -1.40 -9.43 -14.31
N THR A 138 -0.21 -10.01 -14.17
CA THR A 138 0.22 -11.25 -14.86
C THR A 138 -0.50 -12.53 -14.39
N GLY A 139 -1.49 -12.40 -13.52
CA GLY A 139 -2.32 -13.51 -13.07
C GLY A 139 -3.31 -13.95 -14.14
N ASN A 140 -3.71 -15.22 -14.11
CA ASN A 140 -4.73 -15.76 -15.01
C ASN A 140 -6.13 -15.34 -14.53
N PHE A 141 -6.43 -14.03 -14.58
CA PHE A 141 -7.74 -13.50 -14.22
C PHE A 141 -8.73 -13.67 -15.39
N ASN A 142 -10.00 -13.97 -15.08
CA ASN A 142 -11.07 -14.09 -16.07
C ASN A 142 -11.95 -12.82 -16.16
N GLY A 143 -11.51 -11.75 -15.49
CA GLY A 143 -12.16 -10.45 -15.35
C GLY A 143 -11.22 -9.49 -14.62
N ALA A 144 -11.62 -8.23 -14.43
CA ALA A 144 -10.82 -7.29 -13.65
C ALA A 144 -10.76 -7.77 -12.18
N PRO A 145 -9.58 -8.04 -11.61
CA PRO A 145 -9.46 -8.47 -10.21
C PRO A 145 -9.74 -7.31 -9.25
N ASP A 146 -10.02 -7.64 -8.00
CA ASP A 146 -9.96 -6.67 -6.91
C ASP A 146 -8.48 -6.36 -6.64
N VAL A 147 -8.11 -5.08 -6.70
CA VAL A 147 -6.72 -4.62 -6.50
C VAL A 147 -6.69 -3.59 -5.39
N VAL A 148 -5.84 -3.83 -4.39
CA VAL A 148 -5.54 -2.86 -3.34
C VAL A 148 -4.09 -2.45 -3.49
N VAL A 149 -3.83 -1.13 -3.47
CA VAL A 149 -2.53 -0.53 -3.74
C VAL A 149 -2.18 0.47 -2.64
N SER A 150 -0.93 0.47 -2.20
CA SER A 150 -0.38 1.47 -1.27
C SER A 150 0.97 1.99 -1.79
N VAL A 151 1.27 3.27 -1.51
CA VAL A 151 2.63 3.79 -1.67
C VAL A 151 3.54 3.08 -0.66
N TYR A 152 4.75 2.75 -1.05
CA TYR A 152 5.62 1.82 -0.35
C TYR A 152 7.03 2.38 -0.28
N ASN A 153 7.54 2.70 0.92
CA ASN A 153 8.84 3.38 1.09
C ASN A 153 8.93 4.66 0.22
N PRO A 154 8.13 5.70 0.52
CA PRO A 154 8.05 6.90 -0.30
C PRO A 154 9.43 7.55 -0.48
N ARG A 155 9.62 8.19 -1.63
CA ARG A 155 10.88 8.79 -2.03
C ARG A 155 10.76 10.30 -2.17
N GLY A 156 11.90 10.97 -2.20
CA GLY A 156 11.93 12.43 -2.24
C GLY A 156 11.64 13.05 -0.87
N TRP A 157 10.89 14.14 -0.87
CA TRP A 157 10.62 14.97 0.32
C TRP A 157 9.14 15.25 0.56
N ASP A 158 8.33 15.09 -0.48
CA ASP A 158 6.90 15.35 -0.43
C ASP A 158 6.16 14.03 -0.43
N GLY A 159 5.21 13.89 0.49
CA GLY A 159 4.50 12.64 0.67
C GLY A 159 3.38 12.47 -0.33
N SER A 160 2.92 11.23 -0.48
CA SER A 160 1.89 10.89 -1.44
C SER A 160 1.04 9.72 -0.98
N TRP A 161 -0.07 9.48 -1.68
CA TRP A 161 -0.89 8.28 -1.53
C TRP A 161 -1.26 7.72 -2.90
N ALA A 162 -1.59 6.43 -2.95
CA ALA A 162 -1.94 5.77 -4.20
C ALA A 162 -3.31 6.26 -4.69
N ARG A 163 -3.40 6.60 -5.97
CA ARG A 163 -4.66 6.97 -6.64
C ARG A 163 -4.78 6.23 -7.96
N GLY A 164 -5.96 5.68 -8.26
CA GLY A 164 -6.21 5.06 -9.58
C GLY A 164 -6.07 6.06 -10.74
N ALA A 165 -5.44 5.62 -11.83
CA ALA A 165 -5.13 6.44 -13.01
C ALA A 165 -5.93 6.04 -14.26
N GLY A 166 -7.17 5.56 -14.06
CA GLY A 166 -8.17 5.36 -15.12
C GLY A 166 -8.12 4.05 -15.90
N ILE A 167 -7.06 3.23 -15.79
CA ILE A 167 -7.01 1.89 -16.39
C ILE A 167 -7.14 0.84 -15.29
N TRP A 168 -8.17 0.01 -15.41
CA TRP A 168 -8.39 -1.18 -14.59
C TRP A 168 -9.00 -2.27 -15.47
N THR A 169 -8.23 -3.34 -15.70
CA THR A 169 -8.59 -4.46 -16.57
C THR A 169 -8.06 -5.75 -15.98
N MET A 170 -8.43 -6.90 -16.56
CA MET A 170 -7.91 -8.21 -16.12
C MET A 170 -6.38 -8.33 -16.13
N ASN A 171 -5.68 -7.52 -16.93
CA ASN A 171 -4.23 -7.64 -17.12
C ASN A 171 -3.45 -6.41 -16.61
N LYS A 172 -4.14 -5.36 -16.16
CA LYS A 172 -3.48 -4.08 -15.87
C LYS A 172 -4.28 -3.20 -14.93
N GLN A 173 -3.57 -2.58 -13.98
CA GLN A 173 -4.02 -1.43 -13.20
C GLN A 173 -3.02 -0.28 -13.41
N THR A 174 -3.49 0.96 -13.51
CA THR A 174 -2.62 2.15 -13.45
C THR A 174 -2.87 2.97 -12.19
N VAL A 175 -1.81 3.52 -11.61
CA VAL A 175 -1.89 4.35 -10.40
C VAL A 175 -0.95 5.55 -10.50
N TYR A 176 -1.29 6.60 -9.75
CA TYR A 176 -0.44 7.75 -9.48
C TYR A 176 -0.02 7.75 -8.02
N ALA A 177 1.13 8.39 -7.75
CA ALA A 177 1.45 8.98 -6.47
C ALA A 177 0.77 10.35 -6.42
N GLU A 178 -0.32 10.46 -5.66
CA GLU A 178 -1.06 11.70 -5.47
C GLU A 178 -0.40 12.54 -4.38
N GLU A 179 0.15 13.69 -4.75
CA GLU A 179 0.58 14.75 -3.84
C GLU A 179 -0.58 15.66 -3.42
N ASP A 180 -0.34 16.42 -2.35
CA ASP A 180 -1.14 17.59 -2.02
C ASP A 180 -0.93 18.78 -2.97
N GLN A 181 -1.80 19.78 -2.86
CA GLN A 181 -1.65 21.07 -3.55
C GLN A 181 -1.88 22.22 -2.55
N VAL A 182 -1.58 21.98 -1.28
CA VAL A 182 -1.96 22.87 -0.18
C VAL A 182 -0.99 24.04 -0.10
N SER A 183 0.31 23.80 -0.29
CA SER A 183 1.35 24.84 -0.27
C SER A 183 1.73 25.36 -1.65
N ASP A 184 1.58 24.56 -2.69
CA ASP A 184 1.88 24.93 -4.08
C ASP A 184 1.06 24.08 -5.07
N ASN A 185 1.27 24.30 -6.36
CA ASN A 185 0.53 23.63 -7.43
C ASN A 185 1.31 22.44 -8.02
N GLU A 186 2.51 22.16 -7.53
CA GLU A 186 3.33 21.06 -8.02
C GLU A 186 2.71 19.73 -7.60
N ARG A 187 2.82 18.71 -8.44
CA ARG A 187 2.30 17.35 -8.18
C ARG A 187 3.21 16.27 -8.75
N GLY A 188 4.44 16.64 -9.05
CA GLY A 188 5.45 15.83 -9.66
C GLY A 188 6.25 15.13 -8.59
N HIS A 189 6.14 13.81 -8.55
CA HIS A 189 6.97 12.97 -7.69
C HIS A 189 8.19 12.42 -8.43
N LEU A 190 9.13 11.90 -7.66
CA LEU A 190 10.08 10.93 -8.19
C LEU A 190 9.34 9.65 -8.63
N ASP A 191 10.07 8.72 -9.21
CA ASP A 191 9.60 7.35 -9.40
C ASP A 191 9.36 6.70 -8.03
N GLU A 192 8.08 6.62 -7.67
CA GLU A 192 7.61 6.12 -6.39
C GLU A 192 7.51 4.60 -6.44
N LEU A 193 7.57 3.99 -5.27
CA LEU A 193 7.47 2.53 -5.16
C LEU A 193 6.08 2.20 -4.61
N PHE A 194 5.38 1.26 -5.24
CA PHE A 194 4.04 0.82 -4.83
C PHE A 194 4.08 -0.63 -4.39
N ALA A 195 3.21 -0.98 -3.45
CA ALA A 195 2.87 -2.36 -3.12
C ALA A 195 1.42 -2.62 -3.52
N TRP A 196 1.15 -3.83 -4.01
CA TRP A 196 -0.20 -4.24 -4.39
C TRP A 196 -0.48 -5.69 -4.02
N ALA A 197 -1.75 -5.96 -3.79
CA ALA A 197 -2.31 -7.30 -3.82
C ALA A 197 -3.54 -7.30 -4.72
N ALA A 198 -3.54 -8.19 -5.70
CA ALA A 198 -4.65 -8.43 -6.60
C ALA A 198 -5.13 -9.86 -6.43
N PHE A 199 -6.44 -10.04 -6.26
CA PHE A 199 -7.11 -11.33 -6.18
C PHE A 199 -8.30 -11.34 -7.14
N LEU A 200 -8.73 -12.53 -7.55
CA LEU A 200 -9.98 -12.65 -8.31
C LEU A 200 -11.11 -11.91 -7.56
N ALA A 201 -12.00 -11.24 -8.30
CA ALA A 201 -13.07 -10.48 -7.67
C ALA A 201 -13.92 -11.36 -6.73
N GLU A 202 -14.34 -10.80 -5.59
CA GLU A 202 -15.16 -11.49 -4.59
C GLU A 202 -14.52 -12.78 -4.04
N THR A 203 -13.18 -12.81 -3.91
CA THR A 203 -12.44 -13.96 -3.34
C THR A 203 -12.49 -13.98 -1.81
N ASP A 204 -12.83 -15.13 -1.24
CA ASP A 204 -12.52 -15.46 0.15
C ASP A 204 -11.13 -16.11 0.26
N LEU A 205 -10.24 -15.51 1.06
CA LEU A 205 -8.90 -16.04 1.31
C LEU A 205 -8.92 -16.93 2.56
N VAL A 206 -8.76 -18.24 2.37
CA VAL A 206 -8.80 -19.20 3.48
C VAL A 206 -7.39 -19.62 3.87
N ALA A 207 -7.07 -19.54 5.16
CA ALA A 207 -5.82 -20.06 5.71
C ALA A 207 -5.76 -21.58 5.56
N THR A 208 -4.58 -22.09 5.20
CA THR A 208 -4.30 -23.52 5.21
C THR A 208 -4.08 -24.00 6.65
N ALA A 209 -4.63 -25.17 6.96
CA ALA A 209 -4.55 -25.80 8.28
C ALA A 209 -3.17 -26.41 8.57
#